data_AF-A0A067MTZ6-F1
#
_entry.id   AF-A0A067MTZ6-F1
#
_cell.length_a   1.000
_cell.length_b   1.000
_cell.length_c   1.000
_cell.angle_alpha   90.00
_cell.angle_beta   90.00
_cell.angle_gamma   90.00
#
_symmetry.space_group_name_H-M   'P 1'
#
loop_
_entity.id
_entity.type
_entity.pdbx_description
1 polymer ?
#
loop_
_entity_poly.entity_id
_entity_poly.type
_entity_poly.pdbx_seq_one_letter_code
_entity_poly.pdbx_strand_id
1 'polypeptide(L)'
;MTDGVPNQPQGQQTSEERFDPPPEVEKCLKIIGRFREGTINKAQAVTLIYSILPREGSTPEAFVAAIGEYIAQLDNIETQHGAAARRAPTNLDGTDVTRQGRAGDEIDRDPSPDRGEEVPPGLNKRRRSLTPEVDSEPNPLKRKVDVGLLPWYKPEPSPSEPSSDVEKTRRLIANYTRDLKQVKLDLLNSAHCPSFPDTEWTNVLSGKFVDLDRVLSGMYSIDPDDRESHSFGGYTITSGSSKPARQVTEHGQWINTWTRAAQALLFAFPHQSEELQIYQEHINDLFAALPRSMHPNVIRYDKAVRIQAAAR
;
A
#
# COMPACT_ATOMS: atom_id res chain seq x y z
N MET A 1 -14.58 20.58 89.10
CA MET A 1 -16.02 20.41 88.84
C MET A 1 -16.18 20.47 87.34
N THR A 2 -16.33 19.28 86.73
CA THR A 2 -17.60 18.74 86.16
C THR A 2 -17.69 19.13 84.68
N ASP A 3 -17.40 18.19 83.77
CA ASP A 3 -18.39 17.42 82.98
C ASP A 3 -19.03 18.25 81.85
N GLY A 4 -19.28 17.78 80.63
CA GLY A 4 -19.06 16.47 80.00
C GLY A 4 -19.56 16.50 78.54
N VAL A 5 -18.99 15.63 77.70
CA VAL A 5 -19.36 15.26 76.30
C VAL A 5 -20.89 15.06 76.11
N PRO A 6 -21.55 15.26 74.92
CA PRO A 6 -21.03 15.12 73.54
C PRO A 6 -21.38 16.20 72.49
N ASN A 7 -20.66 16.12 71.36
CA ASN A 7 -21.04 16.70 70.07
C ASN A 7 -21.89 15.70 69.26
N GLN A 8 -23.05 16.11 68.76
CA GLN A 8 -23.92 15.33 67.87
C GLN A 8 -24.03 16.05 66.51
N PRO A 9 -23.62 15.43 65.38
CA PRO A 9 -23.87 16.01 64.07
C PRO A 9 -25.33 15.77 63.66
N GLN A 10 -26.13 16.83 63.61
CA GLN A 10 -27.43 16.78 62.95
C GLN A 10 -27.22 16.64 61.43
N GLY A 11 -27.81 15.62 60.84
CA GLY A 11 -27.66 15.35 59.42
C GLY A 11 -28.39 16.39 58.56
N GLN A 12 -27.74 16.83 57.48
CA GLN A 12 -28.44 17.42 56.35
C GLN A 12 -28.73 16.32 55.33
N GLN A 13 -30.02 16.05 55.12
CA GLN A 13 -30.50 15.22 54.03
C GLN A 13 -30.28 15.99 52.72
N THR A 14 -29.28 15.61 51.92
CA THR A 14 -29.27 15.96 50.50
C THR A 14 -30.22 15.03 49.79
N SER A 15 -31.40 15.55 49.45
CA SER A 15 -32.38 14.90 48.59
C SER A 15 -31.73 14.48 47.27
N GLU A 16 -31.89 13.20 46.90
CA GLU A 16 -31.55 12.72 45.56
C GLU A 16 -32.46 13.41 44.54
N GLU A 17 -31.97 14.49 43.92
CA GLU A 17 -32.56 15.00 42.69
C GLU A 17 -32.43 13.92 41.62
N ARG A 18 -33.58 13.39 41.21
CA ARG A 18 -33.70 12.43 40.12
C ARG A 18 -33.37 13.16 38.81
N PHE A 19 -32.08 13.20 38.48
CA PHE A 19 -31.57 13.76 37.23
C PHE A 19 -32.01 12.85 36.07
N ASP A 20 -33.17 13.16 35.49
CA ASP A 20 -33.61 12.52 34.24
C ASP A 20 -32.60 12.91 33.12
N PRO A 21 -31.85 11.95 32.56
CA PRO A 21 -30.79 12.27 31.61
C PRO A 21 -31.40 12.81 30.30
N PRO A 22 -30.71 13.73 29.58
CA PRO A 22 -31.18 14.22 28.30
C PRO A 22 -31.51 13.08 27.33
N PRO A 23 -32.59 13.17 26.53
CA PRO A 23 -33.03 12.09 25.64
C PRO A 23 -32.00 11.71 24.56
N GLU A 24 -30.99 12.54 24.34
CA GLU A 24 -29.80 12.28 23.51
C GLU A 24 -28.86 11.27 24.19
N VAL A 25 -28.63 11.41 25.49
CA VAL A 25 -27.75 10.53 26.30
C VAL A 25 -28.33 9.12 26.36
N GLU A 26 -29.64 8.97 26.57
CA GLU A 26 -30.30 7.66 26.57
C GLU A 26 -30.12 6.92 25.22
N LYS A 27 -30.17 7.64 24.10
CA LYS A 27 -29.95 7.07 22.76
C LYS A 27 -28.49 6.66 22.55
N CYS A 28 -27.53 7.48 23.00
CA CYS A 28 -26.10 7.11 22.98
C CYS A 28 -25.82 5.86 23.82
N LEU A 29 -26.40 5.76 25.03
CA LEU A 29 -26.26 4.57 25.88
C LEU A 29 -26.88 3.31 25.25
N LYS A 30 -28.00 3.42 24.54
CA LYS A 30 -28.59 2.30 23.77
C LYS A 30 -27.67 1.82 22.64
N ILE A 31 -26.92 2.72 21.98
CA ILE A 31 -25.91 2.34 20.97
C ILE A 31 -24.74 1.61 21.62
N ILE A 32 -24.28 2.08 22.78
CA ILE A 32 -23.21 1.40 23.55
C ILE A 32 -23.67 0.01 24.01
N GLY A 33 -24.93 -0.16 24.42
CA GLY A 33 -25.54 -1.46 24.70
C GLY A 33 -25.49 -2.40 23.49
N ARG A 34 -25.95 -1.93 22.33
CA ARG A 34 -25.89 -2.68 21.07
C ARG A 34 -24.47 -3.07 20.65
N PHE A 35 -23.46 -2.25 20.97
CA PHE A 35 -22.05 -2.55 20.75
C PHE A 35 -21.54 -3.63 21.72
N ARG A 36 -21.90 -3.58 23.01
CA ARG A 36 -21.58 -4.64 24.00
C ARG A 36 -22.18 -6.00 23.63
N GLU A 37 -23.36 -6.00 23.01
CA GLU A 37 -24.04 -7.20 22.49
C GLU A 37 -23.42 -7.71 21.17
N GLY A 38 -22.45 -7.00 20.59
CA GLY A 38 -21.82 -7.36 19.30
C GLY A 38 -22.71 -7.14 18.07
N THR A 39 -23.88 -6.51 18.22
CA THR A 39 -24.86 -6.32 17.12
C THR A 39 -24.44 -5.25 16.10
N ILE A 40 -23.49 -4.39 16.48
CA ILE A 40 -22.91 -3.34 15.63
C ILE A 40 -21.40 -3.29 15.85
N ASN A 41 -20.64 -2.95 14.81
CA ASN A 41 -19.19 -2.75 14.93
C ASN A 41 -18.85 -1.33 15.42
N LYS A 42 -17.59 -1.11 15.81
CA LYS A 42 -17.09 0.15 16.38
C LYS A 42 -17.32 1.35 15.47
N ALA A 43 -17.07 1.21 14.16
CA ALA A 43 -17.27 2.28 13.19
C ALA A 43 -18.76 2.67 13.04
N GLN A 44 -19.67 1.69 13.07
CA GLN A 44 -21.11 1.92 13.09
C GLN A 44 -21.55 2.64 14.38
N ALA A 45 -21.04 2.22 15.54
CA ALA A 45 -21.35 2.85 16.82
C ALA A 45 -20.94 4.33 16.85
N VAL A 46 -19.70 4.65 16.45
CA VAL A 46 -19.20 6.04 16.39
C VAL A 46 -20.01 6.90 15.41
N THR A 47 -20.35 6.36 14.23
CA THR A 47 -21.16 7.09 13.23
C THR A 47 -22.56 7.41 13.75
N LEU A 48 -23.19 6.48 14.49
CA LEU A 48 -24.51 6.68 15.08
C LEU A 48 -24.49 7.70 16.23
N ILE A 49 -23.47 7.64 17.11
CA ILE A 49 -23.28 8.62 18.19
C ILE A 49 -23.08 10.03 17.62
N TYR A 50 -22.28 10.17 16.56
CA TYR A 50 -22.06 11.45 15.85
C TYR A 50 -23.32 12.04 15.19
N SER A 51 -24.34 11.21 14.91
CA SER A 51 -25.61 11.67 14.32
C SER A 51 -26.67 12.08 15.34
N ILE A 52 -26.48 11.72 16.62
CA ILE A 52 -27.44 11.96 17.72
C ILE A 52 -27.06 13.17 18.57
N LEU A 53 -25.77 13.46 18.71
CA LEU A 53 -25.31 14.57 19.54
C LEU A 53 -25.69 15.93 18.91
N PRO A 54 -26.27 16.87 19.69
CA PRO A 54 -26.77 18.13 19.17
C PRO A 54 -25.62 19.04 18.72
N ARG A 55 -25.70 19.55 17.49
CA ARG A 55 -24.71 20.50 16.94
C ARG A 55 -25.11 21.96 17.14
N GLU A 56 -26.40 22.23 17.29
CA GLU A 56 -26.89 23.58 17.57
C GLU A 56 -26.91 23.83 19.08
N GLY A 57 -26.35 24.95 19.52
CA GLY A 57 -26.29 25.36 20.92
C GLY A 57 -25.08 24.88 21.73
N SER A 58 -24.27 23.96 21.20
CA SER A 58 -23.03 23.49 21.85
C SER A 58 -21.78 24.14 21.25
N THR A 59 -20.77 24.43 22.07
CA THR A 59 -19.45 24.85 21.55
C THR A 59 -18.77 23.66 20.85
N PRO A 60 -17.94 23.90 19.80
CA PRO A 60 -17.26 22.82 19.08
C PRO A 60 -16.36 22.00 20.02
N GLU A 61 -15.77 22.62 21.02
CA GLU A 61 -14.93 21.97 22.03
C GLU A 61 -15.74 21.02 22.94
N ALA A 62 -16.92 21.43 23.41
CA ALA A 62 -17.80 20.58 24.21
C ALA A 62 -18.33 19.38 23.40
N PHE A 63 -18.65 19.58 22.12
CA PHE A 63 -19.08 18.51 21.22
C PHE A 63 -17.95 17.48 20.97
N VAL A 64 -16.71 17.94 20.75
CA VAL A 64 -15.54 17.06 20.61
C VAL A 64 -15.23 16.32 21.91
N ALA A 65 -15.33 16.97 23.06
CA ALA A 65 -15.14 16.34 24.37
C ALA A 65 -16.17 15.22 24.64
N ALA A 66 -17.46 15.50 24.39
CA ALA A 66 -18.53 14.52 24.56
C ALA A 66 -18.36 13.30 23.63
N ILE A 67 -17.98 13.51 22.36
CA ILE A 67 -17.65 12.40 21.45
C ILE A 67 -16.45 11.60 21.96
N GLY A 68 -15.39 12.28 22.42
CA GLY A 68 -14.20 11.64 22.97
C GLY A 68 -14.52 10.72 24.16
N GLU A 69 -15.41 11.14 25.05
CA GLU A 69 -15.88 10.32 26.18
C GLU A 69 -16.60 9.05 25.71
N TYR A 70 -17.53 9.16 24.74
CA TYR A 70 -18.21 7.98 24.20
C TYR A 70 -17.28 7.03 23.43
N ILE A 71 -16.28 7.55 22.71
CA ILE A 71 -15.25 6.73 22.05
C ILE A 71 -14.43 5.97 23.11
N ALA A 72 -13.98 6.64 24.18
CA ALA A 72 -13.27 6.01 25.28
C ALA A 72 -14.09 4.91 25.98
N GLN A 73 -15.42 5.07 26.06
CA GLN A 73 -16.31 4.00 26.55
C GLN A 73 -16.31 2.78 25.62
N LEU A 74 -16.35 2.97 24.30
CA LEU A 74 -16.25 1.87 23.32
C LEU A 74 -14.88 1.17 23.40
N ASP A 75 -13.79 1.93 23.54
CA ASP A 75 -12.42 1.40 23.67
C ASP A 75 -12.24 0.56 24.95
N ASN A 76 -12.83 1.00 26.06
CA ASN A 76 -12.82 0.26 27.32
C ASN A 76 -13.60 -1.07 27.19
N ILE A 77 -14.75 -1.06 26.52
CA ILE A 77 -15.55 -2.27 26.24
C ILE A 77 -14.74 -3.25 25.37
N GLU A 78 -14.13 -2.78 24.28
CA GLU A 78 -13.28 -3.60 23.40
C GLU A 78 -12.08 -4.20 24.17
N THR A 79 -11.45 -3.40 25.04
CA THR A 79 -10.38 -3.86 25.94
C THR A 79 -10.87 -4.93 26.92
N GLN A 80 -12.07 -4.79 27.47
CA GLN A 80 -12.67 -5.78 28.37
C GLN A 80 -13.02 -7.09 27.65
N HIS A 81 -13.58 -7.05 26.45
CA HIS A 81 -13.81 -8.25 25.63
C HIS A 81 -12.49 -8.95 25.26
N GLY A 82 -11.46 -8.19 24.87
CA GLY A 82 -10.12 -8.74 24.59
C GLY A 82 -9.44 -9.36 25.82
N ALA A 83 -9.61 -8.76 27.00
CA ALA A 83 -9.10 -9.30 28.25
C ALA A 83 -9.90 -10.52 28.75
N ALA A 84 -11.21 -10.58 28.52
CA ALA A 84 -12.05 -11.73 28.84
C ALA A 84 -11.75 -12.93 27.93
N ALA A 85 -11.58 -12.71 26.63
CA ALA A 85 -11.17 -13.75 25.67
C ALA A 85 -9.81 -14.38 26.02
N ARG A 86 -8.90 -13.61 26.63
CA ARG A 86 -7.59 -14.08 27.14
C ARG A 86 -7.64 -14.72 28.53
N ARG A 87 -8.79 -14.74 29.20
CA ARG A 87 -8.98 -15.34 30.55
C ARG A 87 -9.90 -16.55 30.56
N ALA A 88 -10.45 -16.96 29.41
CA ALA A 88 -11.12 -18.25 29.29
C ALA A 88 -10.08 -19.38 29.46
N PRO A 89 -10.20 -20.25 30.49
CA PRO A 89 -9.28 -21.36 30.63
C PRO A 89 -9.54 -22.39 29.53
N THR A 90 -8.48 -22.78 28.80
CA THR A 90 -8.46 -24.00 27.99
C THR A 90 -8.50 -25.22 28.91
N ASN A 91 -9.70 -25.55 29.39
CA ASN A 91 -9.95 -26.82 30.05
C ASN A 91 -9.90 -27.94 29.01
N LEU A 92 -8.83 -28.71 29.09
CA LEU A 92 -8.81 -30.09 28.66
C LEU A 92 -9.88 -30.85 29.45
N ASP A 93 -10.74 -31.59 28.77
CA ASP A 93 -11.24 -32.85 29.30
C ASP A 93 -11.47 -33.82 28.13
N GLY A 94 -11.22 -35.10 28.38
CA GLY A 94 -11.19 -36.11 27.33
C GLY A 94 -11.72 -37.45 27.80
N THR A 95 -12.47 -38.11 26.92
CA THR A 95 -12.88 -39.52 27.03
C THR A 95 -13.09 -40.07 25.63
N ASP A 96 -12.94 -41.35 25.31
CA ASP A 96 -12.01 -42.42 25.74
C ASP A 96 -12.17 -43.54 24.68
N VAL A 97 -11.34 -44.60 24.72
CA VAL A 97 -11.48 -45.89 24.01
C VAL A 97 -11.44 -45.83 22.46
N THR A 98 -10.61 -46.58 21.72
CA THR A 98 -10.27 -48.00 21.89
C THR A 98 -9.03 -48.39 21.05
N ARG A 99 -8.30 -49.43 21.50
CA ARG A 99 -7.41 -50.41 20.79
C ARG A 99 -7.17 -50.18 19.27
N GLN A 100 -5.99 -50.46 18.69
CA GLN A 100 -5.16 -51.67 18.90
C GLN A 100 -3.79 -51.47 18.21
N GLY A 101 -2.70 -51.90 18.85
CA GLY A 101 -1.37 -51.88 18.24
C GLY A 101 -1.07 -53.06 17.30
N ARG A 102 0.02 -52.92 16.53
CA ARG A 102 0.96 -54.01 16.18
C ARG A 102 2.32 -53.43 15.75
N ALA A 103 3.38 -54.22 15.95
CA ALA A 103 4.77 -53.87 15.66
C ALA A 103 5.08 -53.81 14.15
N GLY A 104 6.25 -53.25 13.81
CA GLY A 104 6.69 -53.08 12.42
C GLY A 104 7.32 -54.31 11.79
N ASP A 105 7.85 -54.13 10.58
CA ASP A 105 9.02 -54.85 10.09
C ASP A 105 9.77 -53.96 9.08
N GLU A 106 11.07 -54.16 8.97
CA GLU A 106 11.90 -53.54 7.93
C GLU A 106 11.76 -54.31 6.60
N ILE A 107 12.06 -53.68 5.46
CA ILE A 107 12.85 -54.31 4.38
C ILE A 107 13.35 -53.22 3.42
N ASP A 108 14.64 -53.32 3.15
CA ASP A 108 15.48 -52.48 2.29
C ASP A 108 15.40 -52.90 0.81
N ARG A 109 15.59 -51.94 -0.13
CA ARG A 109 16.17 -52.06 -1.50
C ARG A 109 15.68 -51.00 -2.50
N ASP A 110 16.61 -50.11 -2.89
CA ASP A 110 16.81 -49.65 -4.27
C ASP A 110 17.80 -50.63 -4.99
N PRO A 111 18.08 -50.61 -6.33
CA PRO A 111 18.13 -49.44 -7.22
C PRO A 111 17.55 -49.59 -8.67
N SER A 112 17.50 -48.45 -9.37
CA SER A 112 17.28 -48.19 -10.82
C SER A 112 18.45 -48.69 -11.74
N PRO A 113 18.55 -48.37 -13.07
CA PRO A 113 17.59 -47.88 -14.09
C PRO A 113 17.68 -48.56 -15.51
N ASP A 114 16.73 -48.28 -16.42
CA ASP A 114 16.85 -48.15 -17.93
C ASP A 114 15.43 -48.08 -18.60
N ARG A 115 15.17 -47.74 -19.90
CA ARG A 115 15.80 -46.89 -20.95
C ARG A 115 15.01 -46.91 -22.28
N GLY A 116 14.95 -45.79 -23.02
CA GLY A 116 14.29 -45.64 -24.35
C GLY A 116 12.75 -45.45 -24.29
N GLU A 117 12.04 -44.80 -25.22
CA GLU A 117 12.37 -44.20 -26.53
C GLU A 117 11.43 -42.97 -26.83
N GLU A 118 11.37 -42.49 -28.09
CA GLU A 118 11.08 -41.10 -28.48
C GLU A 118 9.61 -40.68 -28.77
N VAL A 119 9.26 -39.42 -28.41
CA VAL A 119 8.57 -38.32 -29.16
C VAL A 119 7.26 -38.56 -29.98
N PRO A 120 6.27 -37.60 -30.00
CA PRO A 120 4.85 -37.82 -30.39
C PRO A 120 4.56 -37.33 -31.86
N PRO A 121 3.34 -37.00 -32.41
CA PRO A 121 2.03 -36.66 -31.80
C PRO A 121 0.74 -37.22 -32.45
N GLY A 122 -0.40 -37.10 -31.73
CA GLY A 122 -1.72 -37.50 -32.26
C GLY A 122 -2.93 -36.94 -31.50
N LEU A 123 -3.71 -36.10 -32.18
CA LEU A 123 -5.00 -35.52 -31.77
C LEU A 123 -5.97 -36.52 -31.08
N ASN A 124 -6.64 -36.09 -30.00
CA ASN A 124 -8.01 -36.55 -29.78
C ASN A 124 -8.93 -35.54 -29.08
N LYS A 125 -10.17 -35.45 -29.57
CA LYS A 125 -11.19 -34.47 -29.16
C LYS A 125 -12.24 -35.10 -28.24
N ARG A 126 -12.75 -34.32 -27.28
CA ARG A 126 -14.04 -34.46 -26.58
C ARG A 126 -14.21 -35.69 -25.64
N ARG A 127 -14.55 -35.40 -24.38
CA ARG A 127 -15.99 -35.31 -24.02
C ARG A 127 -16.24 -34.32 -22.87
N ARG A 128 -17.48 -33.82 -22.84
CA ARG A 128 -18.01 -32.77 -21.98
C ARG A 128 -18.89 -33.43 -20.90
N SER A 129 -18.65 -33.15 -19.63
CA SER A 129 -19.62 -33.39 -18.55
C SER A 129 -20.33 -32.06 -18.24
N LEU A 130 -21.66 -32.10 -18.18
CA LEU A 130 -22.49 -30.96 -17.79
C LEU A 130 -22.80 -31.04 -16.30
N THR A 131 -22.68 -29.93 -15.59
CA THR A 131 -23.36 -29.67 -14.31
C THR A 131 -24.09 -28.33 -14.44
N PRO A 132 -25.27 -28.17 -13.80
CA PRO A 132 -26.23 -27.14 -14.17
C PRO A 132 -25.87 -25.73 -13.68
N GLU A 133 -26.47 -24.75 -14.34
CA GLU A 133 -26.31 -23.32 -14.08
C GLU A 133 -26.71 -22.94 -12.65
N VAL A 134 -25.84 -22.20 -11.97
CA VAL A 134 -26.24 -21.23 -10.95
C VAL A 134 -25.85 -19.86 -11.48
N ASP A 135 -26.87 -19.02 -11.62
CA ASP A 135 -26.82 -17.68 -12.19
C ASP A 135 -25.65 -16.87 -11.61
N SER A 136 -24.67 -16.60 -12.47
CA SER A 136 -23.45 -15.86 -12.14
C SER A 136 -23.42 -14.62 -13.02
N GLU A 137 -23.99 -13.54 -12.48
CA GLU A 137 -23.97 -12.17 -13.00
C GLU A 137 -22.68 -11.87 -13.80
N PRO A 138 -22.77 -11.44 -15.07
CA PRO A 138 -21.60 -11.28 -15.93
C PRO A 138 -20.73 -10.13 -15.43
N ASN A 139 -19.65 -10.48 -14.72
CA ASN A 139 -18.56 -9.61 -14.32
C ASN A 139 -18.21 -8.64 -15.49
N PRO A 140 -18.37 -7.31 -15.33
CA PRO A 140 -18.40 -6.39 -16.46
C PRO A 140 -17.08 -6.40 -17.22
N LEU A 141 -17.08 -7.12 -18.35
CA LEU A 141 -15.97 -7.21 -19.28
C LEU A 141 -15.44 -5.80 -19.57
N LYS A 142 -14.19 -5.56 -19.15
CA LYS A 142 -13.46 -4.31 -19.41
C LYS A 142 -13.65 -3.95 -20.88
N ARG A 143 -14.42 -2.89 -21.15
CA ARG A 143 -14.74 -2.46 -22.52
C ARG A 143 -13.42 -2.22 -23.24
N LYS A 144 -13.08 -3.11 -24.17
CA LYS A 144 -11.85 -2.99 -24.96
C LYS A 144 -11.98 -1.71 -25.76
N VAL A 145 -11.09 -0.76 -25.51
CA VAL A 145 -11.01 0.48 -26.30
C VAL A 145 -10.77 0.06 -27.74
N ASP A 146 -11.63 0.53 -28.65
CA ASP A 146 -11.40 0.33 -30.08
C ASP A 146 -10.20 1.19 -30.49
N VAL A 147 -9.07 0.52 -30.67
CA VAL A 147 -7.79 1.14 -31.01
C VAL A 147 -7.88 1.85 -32.36
N GLY A 148 -8.73 1.38 -33.29
CA GLY A 148 -8.92 1.98 -34.61
C GLY A 148 -9.71 3.31 -34.58
N LEU A 149 -10.45 3.58 -33.50
CA LEU A 149 -11.18 4.84 -33.31
C LEU A 149 -10.38 5.91 -32.54
N LEU A 150 -9.16 5.59 -32.09
CA LEU A 150 -8.31 6.56 -31.40
C LEU A 150 -7.73 7.57 -32.42
N PRO A 151 -7.95 8.89 -32.27
CA PRO A 151 -7.49 9.89 -33.25
C PRO A 151 -5.97 9.93 -33.50
N TRP A 152 -5.18 9.36 -32.60
CA TRP A 152 -3.73 9.25 -32.68
C TRP A 152 -3.23 7.90 -33.22
N TYR A 153 -4.11 6.91 -33.39
CA TYR A 153 -3.73 5.61 -33.94
C TYR A 153 -3.62 5.66 -35.46
N LYS A 154 -2.38 5.79 -35.94
CA LYS A 154 -2.04 5.54 -37.34
C LYS A 154 -1.60 4.08 -37.45
N PRO A 155 -2.24 3.24 -38.28
CA PRO A 155 -1.72 1.90 -38.54
C PRO A 155 -0.30 2.02 -39.11
N GLU A 156 0.65 1.35 -38.48
CA GLU A 156 2.07 1.36 -38.86
C GLU A 156 2.23 1.05 -40.36
N PRO A 157 2.92 1.90 -41.15
CA PRO A 157 3.32 1.53 -42.49
C PRO A 157 4.25 0.31 -42.45
N SER A 158 4.29 -0.44 -43.56
CA SER A 158 5.16 -1.61 -43.74
C SER A 158 6.62 -1.35 -43.31
N PRO A 159 7.34 -2.36 -42.76
CA PRO A 159 8.50 -2.15 -41.91
C PRO A 159 9.72 -1.57 -42.64
N SER A 160 9.81 -0.24 -42.68
CA SER A 160 11.05 0.50 -42.95
C SER A 160 11.78 0.78 -41.63
N GLU A 161 12.80 -0.05 -41.34
CA GLU A 161 13.87 0.17 -40.35
C GLU A 161 13.48 0.73 -38.96
N PRO A 162 12.95 -0.11 -38.04
CA PRO A 162 12.86 0.23 -36.62
C PRO A 162 14.24 0.11 -35.94
N SER A 163 15.17 1.01 -36.28
CA SER A 163 16.55 1.05 -35.75
C SER A 163 16.82 2.27 -34.84
N SER A 164 15.78 2.88 -34.27
CA SER A 164 15.92 3.92 -33.25
C SER A 164 15.86 3.32 -31.83
N ASP A 165 16.76 3.74 -30.96
CA ASP A 165 16.75 3.40 -29.52
C ASP A 165 15.48 3.87 -28.80
N VAL A 166 14.80 4.88 -29.33
CA VAL A 166 13.47 5.32 -28.86
C VAL A 166 12.42 4.21 -29.06
N GLU A 167 12.46 3.49 -30.18
CA GLU A 167 11.52 2.40 -30.46
C GLU A 167 11.81 1.16 -29.60
N LYS A 168 13.08 0.86 -29.31
CA LYS A 168 13.47 -0.16 -28.33
C LYS A 168 12.92 0.18 -26.94
N THR A 169 13.09 1.44 -26.52
CA THR A 169 12.56 1.98 -25.25
C THR A 169 11.04 1.85 -25.19
N ARG A 170 10.31 2.29 -26.23
CA ARG A 170 8.85 2.21 -26.31
C ARG A 170 8.34 0.77 -26.21
N ARG A 171 9.00 -0.18 -26.87
CA ARG A 171 8.65 -1.61 -26.79
C ARG A 171 8.84 -2.18 -25.39
N LEU A 172 9.91 -1.80 -24.69
CA LEU A 172 10.15 -2.23 -23.31
C LEU A 172 9.13 -1.62 -22.34
N ILE A 173 8.85 -0.32 -22.41
CA ILE A 173 7.79 0.33 -21.61
C ILE A 173 6.43 -0.32 -21.89
N ALA A 174 6.09 -0.60 -23.16
CA ALA A 174 4.85 -1.28 -23.54
C ALA A 174 4.78 -2.74 -23.07
N ASN A 175 5.90 -3.36 -22.70
CA ASN A 175 5.95 -4.66 -22.04
C ASN A 175 5.81 -4.52 -20.52
N TYR A 176 6.57 -3.62 -19.89
CA TYR A 176 6.56 -3.39 -18.45
C TYR A 176 5.21 -2.90 -17.92
N THR A 177 4.52 -2.06 -18.69
CA THR A 177 3.19 -1.53 -18.33
C THR A 177 2.06 -2.55 -18.41
N ARG A 178 2.29 -3.77 -18.92
CA ARG A 178 1.31 -4.87 -18.90
C ARG A 178 1.08 -5.40 -17.49
N ASP A 179 2.15 -5.60 -16.73
CA ASP A 179 2.12 -5.94 -15.31
C ASP A 179 3.36 -5.36 -14.60
N LEU A 180 3.24 -4.09 -14.21
CA LEU A 180 4.32 -3.38 -13.54
C LEU A 180 4.64 -3.95 -12.15
N LYS A 181 3.69 -4.62 -11.49
CA LYS A 181 3.93 -5.26 -10.18
C LYS A 181 4.82 -6.48 -10.33
N GLN A 182 4.48 -7.36 -11.28
CA GLN A 182 5.29 -8.55 -11.56
C GLN A 182 6.68 -8.16 -12.06
N VAL A 183 6.80 -7.18 -12.95
CA VAL A 183 8.09 -6.72 -13.48
C VAL A 183 8.95 -6.06 -12.39
N LYS A 184 8.37 -5.28 -11.48
CA LYS A 184 9.12 -4.73 -10.34
C LYS A 184 9.61 -5.84 -9.40
N LEU A 185 8.79 -6.85 -9.12
CA LEU A 185 9.18 -7.99 -8.29
C LEU A 185 10.33 -8.79 -8.92
N ASP A 186 10.23 -9.09 -10.22
CA ASP A 186 11.27 -9.80 -10.98
C ASP A 186 12.59 -9.00 -11.03
N LEU A 187 12.49 -7.68 -11.22
CA LEU A 187 13.63 -6.75 -11.18
C LEU A 187 14.32 -6.72 -9.81
N LEU A 188 13.56 -6.64 -8.71
CA LEU A 188 14.11 -6.61 -7.35
C LEU A 188 14.70 -7.96 -6.91
N ASN A 189 14.24 -9.07 -7.48
CA ASN A 189 14.81 -10.41 -7.27
C ASN A 189 16.11 -10.65 -8.08
N SER A 190 16.48 -9.74 -8.98
CA SER A 190 17.71 -9.87 -9.77
C SER A 190 18.96 -9.56 -8.96
N ALA A 191 19.95 -10.47 -9.01
CA ALA A 191 21.20 -10.38 -8.27
C ALA A 191 22.09 -9.16 -8.59
N HIS A 192 21.74 -8.39 -9.64
CA HIS A 192 22.48 -7.21 -10.09
C HIS A 192 21.63 -5.92 -10.02
N CYS A 193 20.48 -5.95 -9.34
CA CYS A 193 19.63 -4.78 -9.15
C CYS A 193 20.37 -3.67 -8.37
N PRO A 194 20.50 -2.44 -8.90
CA PRO A 194 21.14 -1.34 -8.17
C PRO A 194 20.25 -0.83 -7.02
N SER A 195 20.90 -0.37 -5.94
CA SER A 195 20.22 0.25 -4.78
C SER A 195 19.59 1.60 -5.17
N PHE A 196 18.27 1.59 -5.31
CA PHE A 196 17.47 2.69 -5.85
C PHE A 196 16.05 2.72 -5.23
N PRO A 197 15.40 3.89 -5.04
CA PRO A 197 14.12 3.96 -4.32
C PRO A 197 12.97 3.24 -5.03
N ASP A 198 12.12 2.61 -4.22
CA ASP A 198 11.01 1.76 -4.64
C ASP A 198 9.92 2.51 -5.42
N THR A 199 9.74 3.79 -5.09
CA THR A 199 8.85 4.72 -5.80
C THR A 199 9.41 5.13 -7.17
N GLU A 200 10.72 5.28 -7.28
CA GLU A 200 11.36 5.72 -8.52
C GLU A 200 11.58 4.55 -9.50
N TRP A 201 11.75 3.32 -9.02
CA TRP A 201 11.64 2.11 -9.87
C TRP A 201 10.32 2.05 -10.63
N THR A 202 9.22 2.42 -9.97
CA THR A 202 7.89 2.49 -10.60
C THR A 202 7.84 3.56 -11.71
N ASN A 203 8.56 4.68 -11.54
CA ASN A 203 8.67 5.70 -12.58
C ASN A 203 9.49 5.21 -13.77
N VAL A 204 10.69 4.66 -13.53
CA VAL A 204 11.57 4.07 -14.56
C VAL A 204 10.82 3.04 -15.41
N LEU A 205 10.18 2.05 -14.78
CA LEU A 205 9.46 0.98 -15.49
C LEU A 205 8.21 1.46 -16.25
N SER A 206 7.61 2.59 -15.83
CA SER A 206 6.47 3.20 -16.54
C SER A 206 6.86 4.30 -17.53
N GLY A 207 8.15 4.53 -17.78
CA GLY A 207 8.65 5.58 -18.69
C GLY A 207 8.46 7.01 -18.17
N LYS A 208 8.18 7.18 -16.87
CA LYS A 208 7.99 8.50 -16.25
C LYS A 208 9.32 9.11 -15.82
N PHE A 209 9.32 10.42 -15.62
CA PHE A 209 10.51 11.13 -15.13
C PHE A 209 10.93 10.60 -13.76
N VAL A 210 12.24 10.47 -13.56
CA VAL A 210 12.85 10.15 -12.26
C VAL A 210 13.05 11.43 -11.46
N ASP A 211 12.61 11.47 -10.20
CA ASP A 211 12.83 12.63 -9.33
C ASP A 211 14.14 12.51 -8.55
N LEU A 212 15.19 13.22 -8.97
CA LEU A 212 16.50 13.20 -8.29
C LEU A 212 16.42 13.69 -6.84
N ASP A 213 15.44 14.52 -6.48
CA ASP A 213 15.22 14.94 -5.09
C ASP A 213 14.78 13.74 -4.22
N ARG A 214 14.01 12.79 -4.78
CA ARG A 214 13.66 11.53 -4.10
C ARG A 214 14.79 10.53 -4.10
N VAL A 215 15.56 10.44 -5.19
CA VAL A 215 16.81 9.64 -5.21
C VAL A 215 17.75 10.12 -4.11
N LEU A 216 17.94 11.44 -3.97
CA LEU A 216 18.73 12.05 -2.89
C LEU A 216 18.17 11.71 -1.51
N SER A 217 16.85 11.81 -1.34
CA SER A 217 16.19 11.53 -0.07
C SER A 217 16.37 10.06 0.33
N GLY A 218 16.17 9.12 -0.60
CA GLY A 218 16.36 7.69 -0.37
C GLY A 218 17.82 7.29 -0.12
N MET A 219 18.79 7.95 -0.77
CA MET A 219 20.23 7.72 -0.52
C MET A 219 20.67 7.99 0.93
N TYR A 220 19.96 8.88 1.63
CA TYR A 220 20.26 9.29 3.01
C TYR A 220 19.13 8.92 3.98
N SER A 221 18.16 8.12 3.54
CA SER A 221 17.15 7.52 4.42
C SER A 221 17.75 6.28 5.08
N ILE A 222 17.60 6.18 6.40
CA ILE A 222 17.94 4.97 7.15
C ILE A 222 16.73 4.02 7.13
N ASP A 223 15.52 4.58 7.08
CA ASP A 223 14.26 3.85 7.00
C ASP A 223 13.92 3.49 5.54
N PRO A 224 13.24 2.34 5.30
CA PRO A 224 12.74 1.98 3.98
C PRO A 224 11.74 3.02 3.42
N ASP A 225 11.57 3.06 2.10
CA ASP A 225 10.64 3.96 1.39
C ASP A 225 9.18 3.59 1.71
N ASP A 226 8.69 4.07 2.87
CA ASP A 226 7.44 3.69 3.54
C ASP A 226 6.16 4.23 2.84
N ARG A 227 6.22 4.38 1.52
CA ARG A 227 5.15 4.94 0.71
C ARG A 227 4.14 3.88 0.28
N GLU A 228 3.32 3.43 1.21
CA GLU A 228 2.20 2.55 0.91
C GLU A 228 1.05 3.31 0.22
N SER A 229 0.78 2.97 -1.04
CA SER A 229 -0.42 3.43 -1.76
C SER A 229 -1.53 2.38 -1.71
N HIS A 230 -2.44 2.51 -0.75
CA HIS A 230 -3.63 1.66 -0.61
C HIS A 230 -4.79 2.23 -1.41
N SER A 231 -5.17 1.55 -2.49
CA SER A 231 -6.37 1.87 -3.28
C SER A 231 -7.62 1.25 -2.65
N PHE A 232 -8.50 2.08 -2.09
CA PHE A 232 -9.81 1.68 -1.59
C PHE A 232 -10.90 2.13 -2.55
N GLY A 233 -11.39 1.19 -3.38
CA GLY A 233 -12.38 1.47 -4.41
C GLY A 233 -11.87 2.49 -5.45
N GLY A 234 -12.56 3.61 -5.58
CA GLY A 234 -12.20 4.70 -6.50
C GLY A 234 -11.16 5.70 -5.94
N TYR A 235 -10.68 5.53 -4.72
CA TYR A 235 -9.78 6.47 -4.04
C TYR A 235 -8.46 5.80 -3.66
N THR A 236 -7.33 6.45 -3.97
CA THR A 236 -6.00 5.98 -3.59
C THR A 236 -5.47 6.79 -2.42
N ILE A 237 -5.48 6.21 -1.22
CA ILE A 237 -4.83 6.78 -0.05
C ILE A 237 -3.36 6.42 -0.14
N THR A 238 -2.49 7.44 -0.20
CA THR A 238 -1.04 7.26 -0.17
C THR A 238 -0.53 7.67 1.20
N SER A 239 -0.12 6.69 2.01
CA SER A 239 0.65 6.95 3.22
C SER A 239 2.11 7.24 2.86
N GLY A 240 2.85 7.88 3.77
CA GLY A 240 4.25 8.28 3.55
C GLY A 240 4.43 9.72 3.05
N SER A 241 5.62 10.28 3.27
CA SER A 241 5.87 11.71 3.00
C SER A 241 5.89 12.01 1.49
N SER A 242 4.97 12.87 1.03
CA SER A 242 4.80 13.18 -0.40
C SER A 242 5.95 14.02 -0.99
N LYS A 243 6.64 14.81 -0.15
CA LYS A 243 7.75 15.68 -0.53
C LYS A 243 9.08 15.01 -0.21
N PRO A 244 10.06 15.01 -1.12
CA PRO A 244 11.41 14.58 -0.81
C PRO A 244 12.00 15.42 0.33
N ALA A 245 12.59 14.75 1.34
CA ALA A 245 13.16 15.40 2.52
C ALA A 245 14.43 16.20 2.21
N ARG A 246 15.12 15.88 1.10
CA ARG A 246 16.30 16.59 0.60
C ARG A 246 16.06 17.04 -0.85
N GLN A 247 16.61 18.19 -1.21
CA GLN A 247 16.59 18.71 -2.58
C GLN A 247 18.02 18.77 -3.13
N VAL A 248 18.17 18.50 -4.42
CA VAL A 248 19.44 18.67 -5.13
C VAL A 248 19.68 20.17 -5.33
N THR A 249 20.65 20.72 -4.60
CA THR A 249 21.05 22.14 -4.67
C THR A 249 22.46 22.35 -5.20
N GLU A 250 23.28 21.30 -5.22
CA GLU A 250 24.70 21.35 -5.56
C GLU A 250 25.06 20.35 -6.66
N HIS A 251 26.09 20.69 -7.44
CA HIS A 251 26.60 19.83 -8.52
C HIS A 251 27.03 18.44 -8.04
N GLY A 252 27.70 18.34 -6.88
CA GLY A 252 28.08 17.04 -6.31
C GLY A 252 26.87 16.17 -5.93
N GLN A 253 25.79 16.78 -5.44
CA GLN A 253 24.54 16.05 -5.16
C GLN A 253 23.83 15.64 -6.45
N TRP A 254 23.89 16.47 -7.49
CA TRP A 254 23.40 16.11 -8.82
C TRP A 254 24.18 14.93 -9.40
N ILE A 255 25.53 14.93 -9.37
CA ILE A 255 26.35 13.78 -9.83
C ILE A 255 25.95 12.51 -9.08
N ASN A 256 25.96 12.54 -7.75
CA ASN A 256 25.68 11.37 -6.92
C ASN A 256 24.31 10.74 -7.20
N THR A 257 23.29 11.58 -7.39
CA THR A 257 21.92 11.13 -7.66
C THR A 257 21.72 10.71 -9.11
N TRP A 258 22.31 11.45 -10.06
CA TRP A 258 22.28 11.13 -11.47
C TRP A 258 22.99 9.81 -11.77
N THR A 259 24.16 9.53 -11.19
CA THR A 259 24.85 8.24 -11.37
C THR A 259 23.98 7.06 -10.94
N ARG A 260 23.23 7.18 -9.83
CA ARG A 260 22.28 6.13 -9.42
C ARG A 260 21.07 6.02 -10.35
N ALA A 261 20.52 7.15 -10.78
CA ALA A 261 19.42 7.17 -11.75
C ALA A 261 19.84 6.57 -13.09
N ALA A 262 21.04 6.88 -13.59
CA ALA A 262 21.61 6.31 -14.80
C ALA A 262 21.88 4.80 -14.68
N GLN A 263 22.35 4.32 -13.51
CA GLN A 263 22.47 2.88 -13.25
C GLN A 263 21.10 2.16 -13.29
N ALA A 264 20.07 2.73 -12.66
CA ALA A 264 18.72 2.17 -12.68
C ALA A 264 18.07 2.22 -14.08
N LEU A 265 18.27 3.33 -14.81
CA LEU A 265 17.82 3.48 -16.19
C LEU A 265 18.53 2.50 -17.13
N LEU A 266 19.85 2.35 -17.04
CA LEU A 266 20.62 1.41 -17.86
C LEU A 266 20.26 -0.05 -17.55
N PHE A 267 19.93 -0.37 -16.29
CA PHE A 267 19.46 -1.70 -15.90
C PHE A 267 18.09 -2.04 -16.56
N ALA A 268 17.18 -1.06 -16.66
CA ALA A 268 15.90 -1.22 -17.34
C ALA A 268 15.99 -1.08 -18.88
N PHE A 269 16.93 -0.26 -19.38
CA PHE A 269 17.08 0.10 -20.79
C PHE A 269 18.55 0.04 -21.22
N PRO A 270 19.13 -1.18 -21.41
CA PRO A 270 20.56 -1.36 -21.67
C PRO A 270 21.10 -0.65 -22.92
N HIS A 271 20.22 -0.34 -23.87
CA HIS A 271 20.54 0.34 -25.13
C HIS A 271 20.65 1.87 -25.01
N GLN A 272 20.33 2.48 -23.86
CA GLN A 272 20.42 3.94 -23.65
C GLN A 272 21.79 4.41 -23.11
N SER A 273 22.80 3.54 -23.03
CA SER A 273 24.12 3.86 -22.44
C SER A 273 24.78 5.10 -23.04
N GLU A 274 24.84 5.19 -24.38
CA GLU A 274 25.45 6.31 -25.10
C GLU A 274 24.66 7.61 -24.91
N GLU A 275 23.32 7.55 -25.02
CA GLU A 275 22.43 8.71 -24.81
C GLU A 275 22.57 9.27 -23.38
N LEU A 276 22.57 8.40 -22.36
CA LEU A 276 22.73 8.79 -20.96
C LEU A 276 24.12 9.38 -20.67
N GLN A 277 25.17 8.87 -21.33
CA GLN A 277 26.52 9.42 -21.20
C GLN A 277 26.62 10.82 -21.82
N ILE A 278 26.17 10.99 -23.07
CA ILE A 278 26.18 12.29 -23.77
C ILE A 278 25.36 13.33 -22.99
N TYR A 279 24.20 12.93 -22.44
CA TYR A 279 23.40 13.79 -21.58
C TYR A 279 24.11 14.17 -20.28
N GLN A 280 24.79 13.21 -19.63
CA GLN A 280 25.58 13.47 -18.43
C GLN A 280 26.72 14.46 -18.69
N GLU A 281 27.43 14.31 -19.81
CA GLU A 281 28.50 15.21 -20.23
C GLU A 281 27.97 16.62 -20.48
N HIS A 282 26.89 16.77 -21.25
CA HIS A 282 26.22 18.07 -21.50
C HIS A 282 25.82 18.81 -20.21
N ILE A 283 25.21 18.13 -19.23
CA ILE A 283 24.84 18.78 -17.96
C ILE A 283 26.08 19.11 -17.12
N ASN A 284 27.12 18.27 -17.12
CA ASN A 284 28.39 18.59 -16.45
C ASN A 284 29.09 19.80 -17.07
N ASP A 285 29.09 19.94 -18.40
CA ASP A 285 29.65 21.09 -19.10
C ASP A 285 28.91 22.39 -18.73
N LEU A 286 27.58 22.33 -18.56
CA LEU A 286 26.80 23.47 -18.05
C LEU A 286 27.19 23.87 -16.61
N PHE A 287 27.50 22.89 -15.73
CA PHE A 287 28.03 23.17 -14.39
C PHE A 287 29.48 23.68 -14.42
N ALA A 288 30.29 23.26 -15.39
CA ALA A 288 31.68 23.71 -15.54
C ALA A 288 31.77 25.13 -16.13
N ALA A 289 30.87 25.47 -17.06
CA ALA A 289 30.86 26.76 -17.77
C ALA A 289 30.20 27.90 -16.96
N LEU A 290 29.34 27.59 -15.98
CA LEU A 290 28.58 28.57 -15.22
C LEU A 290 29.09 28.74 -13.78
N PRO A 291 29.03 29.95 -13.20
CA PRO A 291 29.44 30.17 -11.82
C PRO A 291 28.48 29.50 -10.83
N ARG A 292 28.98 29.19 -9.62
CA ARG A 292 28.20 28.52 -8.55
C ARG A 292 26.86 29.20 -8.22
N SER A 293 26.76 30.52 -8.38
CA SER A 293 25.52 31.27 -8.20
C SER A 293 24.41 30.90 -9.21
N MET A 294 24.77 30.35 -10.38
CA MET A 294 23.86 29.93 -11.44
C MET A 294 23.59 28.41 -11.46
N HIS A 295 24.26 27.61 -10.62
CA HIS A 295 23.99 26.17 -10.49
C HIS A 295 22.51 25.82 -10.25
N PRO A 296 21.72 26.58 -9.45
CA PRO A 296 20.28 26.33 -9.30
C PRO A 296 19.49 26.43 -10.62
N ASN A 297 19.97 27.22 -11.59
CA ASN A 297 19.34 27.31 -12.91
C ASN A 297 19.68 26.09 -13.78
N VAL A 298 20.90 25.55 -13.68
CA VAL A 298 21.29 24.29 -14.34
C VAL A 298 20.43 23.12 -13.82
N ILE A 299 20.23 23.03 -12.50
CA ILE A 299 19.37 22.01 -11.88
C ILE A 299 17.90 22.13 -12.34
N ARG A 300 17.37 23.37 -12.45
CA ARG A 300 16.02 23.61 -12.99
C ARG A 300 15.90 23.24 -14.46
N TYR A 301 16.93 23.53 -15.26
CA TYR A 301 17.01 23.14 -16.67
C TYR A 301 17.05 21.61 -16.83
N ASP A 302 17.94 20.92 -16.12
CA ASP A 302 18.01 19.45 -16.03
C ASP A 302 16.64 18.85 -15.70
N LYS A 303 15.97 19.34 -14.64
CA LYS A 303 14.65 18.87 -14.23
C LYS A 303 13.59 19.07 -15.33
N ALA A 304 13.62 20.21 -16.03
CA ALA A 304 12.73 20.48 -17.14
C ALA A 304 12.99 19.57 -18.36
N VAL A 305 14.26 19.32 -18.71
CA VAL A 305 14.62 18.40 -19.81
C VAL A 305 14.16 16.98 -19.50
N ARG A 306 14.37 16.48 -18.27
CA ARG A 306 13.97 15.11 -17.89
C ARG A 306 12.45 14.94 -17.81
N ILE A 307 11.70 15.98 -17.42
CA ILE A 307 10.23 16.00 -17.54
C ILE A 307 9.79 15.96 -19.01
N GLN A 308 10.43 16.75 -19.88
CA GLN A 308 10.09 16.82 -21.31
C GLN A 308 10.46 15.54 -22.08
N ALA A 309 11.51 14.83 -21.66
CA ALA A 309 11.91 13.54 -22.23
C ALA A 309 10.89 12.45 -21.91
N ALA A 310 10.43 12.38 -20.66
CA ALA A 310 9.43 11.40 -20.18
C ALA A 310 7.97 11.70 -20.60
N ALA A 311 7.74 12.78 -21.34
CA ALA A 311 6.43 13.14 -21.88
C ALA A 311 6.21 12.67 -23.33
N ARG A 312 7.10 11.83 -23.86
CA ARG A 312 7.16 11.39 -25.27
C ARG A 312 6.66 9.96 -25.47
#